data_AF-A0A9E6ASS1-F1
#
_entry.id   AF-A0A9E6ASS1-F1
#
_cell.length_a   1.000
_cell.length_b   1.000
_cell.length_c   1.000
_cell.angle_alpha   90.00
_cell.angle_beta   90.00
_cell.angle_gamma   90.00
#
_symmetry.space_group_name_H-M   'P 1'
#
loop_
_entity.id
_entity.type
_entity.pdbx_description
1 polymer ?
#
loop_
_entity_poly.entity_id
_entity_poly.type
_entity_poly.pdbx_seq_one_letter_code
_entity_poly.pdbx_strand_id
1 'polypeptide(L)'
;MGSELSRLRLLASDADAMWTSEQRSGHAVWFDLLENRLSTVACFTDRSRHYVILRECSAGSMDLLSRRETTILIRVLLGRTGKSISEETGLAGSTVATYCASTLRKLGIRCREHAVPLSIVMRVEYNMLSGQVSDFQMGSVSYVVVSAPLSDTQNSSLTAAQKRVLRLLLAGASNADIARDCRTCLHTAENHVASVFRKLGVNNRFRLVDHALCAAEHSDEQPSSELGRDQHALVQQRAAS
;
A
#
# COMPACT_ATOMS: atom_id res chain seq x y z
N MET A 1 -2.24 -13.18 21.71
CA MET A 1 -2.06 -12.29 20.53
C MET A 1 -0.77 -12.54 19.76
N GLY A 2 0.41 -12.61 20.38
CA GLY A 2 1.67 -12.81 19.64
C GLY A 2 1.77 -14.13 18.85
N SER A 3 1.22 -15.24 19.37
CA SER A 3 1.25 -16.54 18.70
C SER A 3 0.36 -16.60 17.44
N GLU A 4 -0.80 -15.94 17.49
CA GLU A 4 -1.78 -15.94 16.40
C GLU A 4 -1.30 -15.08 15.22
N LEU A 5 -0.76 -13.89 15.47
CA LEU A 5 -0.15 -13.06 14.42
C LEU A 5 1.06 -13.74 13.76
N SER A 6 1.87 -14.47 14.54
CA SER A 6 2.98 -15.25 13.97
C SER A 6 2.48 -16.37 13.06
N ARG A 7 1.42 -17.08 13.48
CA ARG A 7 0.80 -18.13 12.65
C ARG A 7 0.19 -17.55 11.38
N LEU A 8 -0.49 -16.40 11.48
CA LEU A 8 -1.09 -15.70 10.34
C LEU A 8 -0.04 -15.29 9.31
N ARG A 9 1.11 -14.77 9.76
CA ARG A 9 2.24 -14.41 8.88
C ARG A 9 2.82 -15.63 8.18
N LEU A 10 3.01 -16.73 8.91
CA LEU A 10 3.53 -17.98 8.34
C LEU A 10 2.60 -18.50 7.24
N LEU A 11 1.29 -18.63 7.53
CA LEU A 11 0.31 -19.10 6.55
C LEU A 11 0.23 -18.19 5.31
N ALA A 12 0.35 -16.87 5.50
CA ALA A 12 0.36 -15.93 4.39
C ALA A 12 1.60 -16.09 3.49
N SER A 13 2.78 -16.30 4.07
CA SER A 13 4.01 -16.60 3.31
C SER A 13 3.93 -17.96 2.60
N ASP A 14 3.37 -18.98 3.24
CA ASP A 14 3.21 -20.30 2.65
C ASP A 14 2.22 -20.27 1.47
N ALA A 15 1.10 -19.57 1.61
CA ALA A 15 0.10 -19.39 0.54
C ALA A 15 0.64 -18.60 -0.67
N ASP A 16 1.52 -17.64 -0.43
CA ASP A 16 2.25 -16.92 -1.47
C ASP A 16 3.30 -17.80 -2.16
N ALA A 17 4.03 -18.62 -1.41
CA ALA A 17 5.02 -19.55 -1.97
C ALA A 17 4.38 -20.68 -2.79
N MET A 18 3.17 -21.09 -2.42
CA MET A 18 2.35 -22.09 -3.13
C MET A 18 1.50 -21.47 -4.24
N TRP A 19 1.66 -20.17 -4.54
CA TRP A 19 0.87 -19.48 -5.54
C TRP A 19 0.99 -20.16 -6.91
N THR A 20 -0.16 -20.53 -7.46
CA THR A 20 -0.30 -21.01 -8.83
C THR A 20 -1.03 -19.97 -9.67
N SER A 21 -0.70 -19.85 -10.96
CA SER A 21 -1.29 -18.86 -11.88
C SER A 21 -2.82 -18.96 -12.04
N GLU A 22 -3.44 -19.99 -11.48
CA GLU A 22 -4.88 -20.25 -11.44
C GLU A 22 -5.59 -19.69 -10.19
N GLN A 23 -4.85 -19.24 -9.17
CA GLN A 23 -5.45 -18.72 -7.95
C GLN A 23 -5.93 -17.27 -8.11
N ARG A 24 -7.26 -17.17 -8.18
CA ARG A 24 -8.12 -15.97 -8.18
C ARG A 24 -8.05 -15.11 -9.45
N SER A 25 -8.37 -15.71 -10.60
CA SER A 25 -8.93 -14.96 -11.73
C SER A 25 -10.35 -14.49 -11.37
N GLY A 26 -10.55 -13.20 -11.11
CA GLY A 26 -11.88 -12.59 -11.25
C GLY A 26 -12.49 -11.83 -10.08
N HIS A 27 -11.82 -11.61 -8.95
CA HIS A 27 -12.32 -10.67 -7.92
C HIS A 27 -11.34 -9.54 -7.66
N ALA A 28 -11.91 -8.34 -7.61
CA ALA A 28 -11.22 -7.10 -7.37
C ALA A 28 -11.05 -6.86 -5.86
N VAL A 29 -9.93 -7.34 -5.30
CA VAL A 29 -9.54 -7.19 -3.88
C VAL A 29 -9.70 -5.73 -3.43
N TRP A 30 -9.42 -4.79 -4.32
CA TRP A 30 -9.60 -3.37 -4.21
C TRP A 30 -11.06 -3.00 -4.00
N PHE A 31 -11.98 -3.47 -4.85
CA PHE A 31 -13.41 -3.20 -4.66
C PHE A 31 -13.94 -3.85 -3.38
N ASP A 32 -13.52 -5.07 -3.05
CA ASP A 32 -13.87 -5.72 -1.79
C ASP A 32 -13.40 -4.90 -0.57
N LEU A 33 -12.23 -4.26 -0.64
CA LEU A 33 -11.76 -3.32 0.38
C LEU A 33 -12.61 -2.05 0.45
N LEU A 34 -12.95 -1.45 -0.70
CA LEU A 34 -13.78 -0.24 -0.75
C LEU A 34 -15.21 -0.49 -0.24
N GLU A 35 -15.71 -1.71 -0.39
CA GLU A 35 -17.03 -2.14 0.05
C GLU A 35 -17.02 -2.75 1.46
N ASN A 36 -15.88 -2.69 2.16
CA ASN A 36 -15.68 -3.23 3.51
C ASN A 36 -15.93 -4.75 3.63
N ARG A 37 -15.89 -5.48 2.50
CA ARG A 37 -15.90 -6.96 2.47
C ARG A 37 -14.54 -7.54 2.82
N LEU A 38 -13.47 -6.77 2.63
CA LEU A 38 -12.14 -7.07 3.14
C LEU A 38 -11.69 -5.98 4.13
N SER A 39 -10.91 -6.38 5.12
CA SER A 39 -10.25 -5.45 6.04
C SER A 39 -8.78 -5.82 6.24
N THR A 40 -7.89 -4.84 6.25
CA THR A 40 -6.46 -5.08 6.52
C THR A 40 -6.27 -5.44 7.99
N VAL A 41 -5.73 -6.64 8.25
CA VAL A 41 -5.50 -7.15 9.62
C VAL A 41 -4.03 -7.12 10.01
N ALA A 42 -3.13 -7.28 9.05
CA ALA A 42 -1.70 -7.26 9.32
C ALA A 42 -0.91 -6.92 8.06
N CYS A 43 0.22 -6.26 8.25
CA CYS A 43 1.24 -6.09 7.22
C CYS A 43 2.59 -6.52 7.77
N PHE A 44 3.41 -7.12 6.94
CA PHE A 44 4.78 -7.46 7.30
C PHE A 44 5.68 -7.52 6.07
N THR A 45 6.98 -7.56 6.32
CA THR A 45 7.98 -7.70 5.25
C THR A 45 8.97 -8.73 5.70
N ASP A 46 9.27 -9.68 4.84
CA ASP A 46 10.35 -10.63 5.07
C ASP A 46 11.64 -10.11 4.41
N ARG A 47 12.47 -11.01 3.88
CA ARG A 47 13.70 -10.65 3.19
C ARG A 47 13.46 -10.14 1.77
N SER A 48 12.46 -10.65 1.06
CA SER A 48 12.29 -10.43 -0.38
C SER A 48 10.90 -9.96 -0.78
N ARG A 49 9.92 -9.93 0.14
CA ARG A 49 8.53 -9.60 -0.15
C ARG A 49 7.89 -8.80 0.98
N HIS A 50 6.97 -7.92 0.58
CA HIS A 50 6.05 -7.25 1.47
C HIS A 50 4.67 -7.89 1.34
N TYR A 51 4.00 -8.10 2.47
CA TYR A 51 2.73 -8.79 2.57
C TYR A 51 1.69 -7.91 3.23
N VAL A 52 0.52 -7.81 2.61
CA VAL A 52 -0.70 -7.21 3.16
C VAL A 52 -1.72 -8.34 3.34
N ILE A 53 -2.06 -8.63 4.59
CA ILE A 53 -3.04 -9.66 4.95
C ILE A 53 -4.38 -8.97 5.18
N LEU A 54 -5.36 -9.45 4.44
CA LEU A 54 -6.75 -9.00 4.48
C LEU A 54 -7.62 -10.13 5.02
N ARG A 55 -8.61 -9.78 5.82
CA ARG A 55 -9.62 -10.72 6.33
C ARG A 55 -10.94 -10.46 5.64
N GLU A 56 -11.62 -11.54 5.23
CA GLU A 56 -13.01 -11.46 4.75
C GLU A 56 -13.96 -11.12 5.91
N CYS A 57 -14.77 -10.08 5.70
CA CYS A 57 -15.75 -9.55 6.63
C CYS A 57 -17.15 -9.97 6.19
N SER A 58 -17.93 -10.52 7.13
CA SER A 58 -19.30 -11.00 6.87
C SER A 58 -20.32 -9.88 6.62
N ALA A 59 -19.96 -8.63 6.88
CA ALA A 59 -20.82 -7.46 6.75
C ALA A 59 -20.09 -6.36 5.97
N GLY A 60 -20.46 -6.18 4.70
CA GLY A 60 -20.05 -5.01 3.93
C GLY A 60 -20.68 -3.73 4.50
N SER A 61 -20.02 -2.59 4.30
CA SER A 61 -20.55 -1.29 4.73
C SER A 61 -21.62 -0.80 3.77
N MET A 62 -22.64 -0.12 4.30
CA MET A 62 -23.66 0.57 3.50
C MET A 62 -23.18 1.93 2.95
N ASP A 63 -22.10 2.50 3.51
CA ASP A 63 -21.61 3.84 3.13
C ASP A 63 -20.47 3.74 2.10
N LEU A 64 -20.83 3.30 0.89
CA LEU A 64 -19.90 3.10 -0.21
C LEU A 64 -19.27 4.42 -0.66
N LEU A 65 -18.00 4.34 -1.08
CA LEU A 65 -17.34 5.47 -1.72
C LEU A 65 -18.01 5.76 -3.07
N SER A 66 -18.44 7.01 -3.26
CA SER A 66 -18.89 7.46 -4.57
C SER A 66 -17.76 7.39 -5.59
N ARG A 67 -18.11 7.35 -6.88
CA ARG A 67 -17.11 7.36 -7.97
C ARG A 67 -16.10 8.51 -7.85
N ARG A 68 -16.55 9.69 -7.41
CA ARG A 68 -15.69 10.86 -7.16
C ARG A 68 -14.75 10.65 -5.98
N GLU A 69 -15.26 10.11 -4.88
CA GLU A 69 -14.46 9.76 -3.71
C GLU A 69 -13.37 8.73 -4.05
N THR A 70 -13.71 7.67 -4.79
CA THR A 70 -12.74 6.68 -5.28
C THR A 70 -11.68 7.30 -6.19
N THR A 71 -12.09 8.18 -7.10
CA THR A 71 -11.20 8.91 -8.02
C THR A 71 -10.16 9.77 -7.27
N ILE A 72 -10.57 10.44 -6.20
CA ILE A 72 -9.67 11.22 -5.34
C ILE A 72 -8.79 10.30 -4.49
N LEU A 73 -9.37 9.25 -3.90
CA LEU A 73 -8.64 8.28 -3.09
C LEU A 73 -7.48 7.65 -3.87
N ILE A 74 -7.73 7.18 -5.10
CA ILE A 74 -6.67 6.57 -5.90
C ILE A 74 -5.51 7.55 -6.13
N ARG A 75 -5.79 8.83 -6.43
CA ARG A 75 -4.73 9.85 -6.56
C ARG A 75 -3.94 10.07 -5.27
N VAL A 76 -4.63 10.06 -4.13
CA VAL A 76 -3.99 10.15 -2.80
C VAL A 76 -3.06 8.97 -2.57
N LEU A 77 -3.50 7.75 -2.90
CA LEU A 77 -2.74 6.51 -2.76
C LEU A 77 -1.58 6.41 -3.76
N LEU A 78 -1.68 7.07 -4.91
CA LEU A 78 -0.57 7.26 -5.86
C LEU A 78 0.43 8.34 -5.40
N GLY A 79 0.21 8.96 -4.23
CA GLY A 79 1.10 9.98 -3.68
C GLY A 79 1.04 11.32 -4.40
N ARG A 80 -0.08 11.65 -5.06
CA ARG A 80 -0.32 12.97 -5.65
C ARG A 80 -0.47 14.03 -4.55
N THR A 81 -0.03 15.24 -4.86
CA THR A 81 -0.18 16.39 -3.96
C THR A 81 -1.60 16.95 -4.08
N GLY A 82 -2.11 17.58 -3.01
CA GLY A 82 -3.43 18.22 -3.06
C GLY A 82 -3.55 19.26 -4.20
N LYS A 83 -2.44 19.93 -4.52
CA LYS A 83 -2.34 20.85 -5.66
C LYS A 83 -2.53 20.14 -7.01
N SER A 84 -1.80 19.06 -7.29
CA SER A 84 -1.95 18.33 -8.57
C SER A 84 -3.34 17.69 -8.68
N ILE A 85 -3.89 17.18 -7.58
CA ILE A 85 -5.27 16.65 -7.58
C ILE A 85 -6.28 17.76 -7.91
N SER A 86 -6.12 18.95 -7.30
CA SER A 86 -6.98 20.11 -7.55
C SER A 86 -6.93 20.53 -9.02
N GLU A 87 -5.73 20.69 -9.58
CA GLU A 87 -5.50 21.06 -10.98
C GLU A 87 -6.08 20.03 -11.95
N GLU A 88 -5.90 18.73 -11.70
CA GLU A 88 -6.37 17.65 -12.58
C GLU A 88 -7.87 17.41 -12.51
N THR A 89 -8.51 17.67 -11.36
CA THR A 89 -9.94 17.39 -11.15
C THR A 89 -10.82 18.63 -11.29
N GLY A 90 -10.23 19.82 -11.41
CA GLY A 90 -10.95 21.10 -11.42
C GLY A 90 -11.60 21.45 -10.08
N LEU A 91 -11.27 20.73 -9.00
CA LEU A 91 -11.82 20.96 -7.67
C LEU A 91 -10.96 21.96 -6.90
N ALA A 92 -11.59 22.78 -6.04
CA ALA A 92 -10.86 23.61 -5.09
C ALA A 92 -10.03 22.74 -4.12
N GLY A 93 -8.85 23.23 -3.70
CA GLY A 93 -7.98 22.50 -2.78
C GLY A 93 -8.63 22.12 -1.44
N SER A 94 -9.52 22.96 -0.92
CA SER A 94 -10.34 22.67 0.28
C SER A 94 -11.31 21.51 0.06
N THR A 95 -11.89 21.42 -1.13
CA THR A 95 -12.77 20.31 -1.53
C THR A 95 -11.99 19.01 -1.64
N VAL A 96 -10.79 19.03 -2.23
CA VAL A 96 -9.89 17.86 -2.27
C VAL A 96 -9.56 17.39 -0.86
N ALA A 97 -9.18 18.28 0.04
CA ALA A 97 -8.87 17.94 1.43
C ALA A 97 -10.09 17.31 2.14
N THR A 98 -11.28 17.85 1.91
CA THR A 98 -12.55 17.32 2.44
C THR A 98 -12.81 15.90 1.93
N TYR A 99 -12.65 15.65 0.63
CA TYR A 99 -12.78 14.31 0.06
C TYR A 99 -11.75 13.35 0.64
N CYS A 100 -10.49 13.75 0.77
CA CYS A 100 -9.45 12.91 1.37
C CYS A 100 -9.79 12.49 2.81
N ALA A 101 -10.25 13.43 3.63
CA ALA A 101 -10.62 13.15 5.01
C ALA A 101 -11.87 12.25 5.08
N SER A 102 -12.87 12.54 4.25
CA SER A 102 -14.11 11.74 4.17
C SER A 102 -13.84 10.30 3.72
N THR A 103 -13.06 10.11 2.66
CA THR A 103 -12.79 8.78 2.09
C THR A 103 -12.04 7.89 3.07
N LEU A 104 -10.97 8.41 3.69
CA LEU A 104 -10.21 7.66 4.69
C LEU A 104 -11.09 7.31 5.89
N ARG A 105 -11.92 8.26 6.37
CA ARG A 105 -12.86 8.00 7.47
C ARG A 105 -13.88 6.92 7.12
N LYS A 106 -14.47 6.94 5.92
CA LYS A 106 -15.42 5.91 5.44
C LYS A 106 -14.77 4.52 5.41
N LEU A 107 -13.48 4.45 5.12
CA LEU A 107 -12.66 3.23 5.17
C LEU A 107 -12.16 2.88 6.59
N GLY A 108 -12.58 3.61 7.62
CA GLY A 108 -12.12 3.39 9.00
C GLY A 108 -10.66 3.78 9.26
N ILE A 109 -10.01 4.42 8.29
CA ILE A 109 -8.60 4.83 8.36
C ILE A 109 -8.50 6.14 9.15
N ARG A 110 -7.91 6.05 10.34
CA ARG A 110 -7.79 7.18 11.28
C ARG A 110 -6.60 8.10 10.99
N CYS A 111 -5.57 7.60 10.32
CA CYS A 111 -4.41 8.40 9.92
C CYS A 111 -3.98 7.99 8.50
N ARG A 112 -3.41 8.95 7.76
CA ARG A 112 -3.08 8.76 6.34
C ARG A 112 -2.04 7.66 6.12
N GLU A 113 -1.17 7.45 7.11
CA GLU A 113 -0.14 6.42 7.14
C GLU A 113 -0.73 5.01 7.04
N HIS A 114 -1.86 4.75 7.71
CA HIS A 114 -2.57 3.46 7.64
C HIS A 114 -3.21 3.20 6.26
N ALA A 115 -3.17 4.17 5.33
CA ALA A 115 -3.59 3.96 3.94
C ALA A 115 -2.47 3.37 3.06
N VAL A 116 -1.23 3.22 3.56
CA VAL A 116 -0.13 2.63 2.78
C VAL A 116 -0.44 1.19 2.34
N PRO A 117 -0.93 0.28 3.21
CA PRO A 117 -1.33 -1.07 2.77
C PRO A 117 -2.37 -1.06 1.66
N LEU A 118 -3.35 -0.16 1.77
CA LEU A 118 -4.39 0.03 0.76
C LEU A 118 -3.79 0.50 -0.58
N SER A 119 -2.75 1.35 -0.55
CA SER A 119 -2.00 1.71 -1.76
C SER A 119 -1.29 0.51 -2.40
N ILE A 120 -0.74 -0.42 -1.60
CA ILE A 120 -0.04 -1.60 -2.13
C ILE A 120 -1.02 -2.52 -2.82
N VAL A 121 -2.15 -2.83 -2.16
CA VAL A 121 -3.21 -3.68 -2.73
C VAL A 121 -3.72 -3.12 -4.05
N MET A 122 -4.06 -1.83 -4.06
CA MET A 122 -4.48 -1.13 -5.28
C MET A 122 -3.44 -1.30 -6.39
N ARG A 123 -2.17 -1.02 -6.12
CA ARG A 123 -1.14 -1.05 -7.17
C ARG A 123 -0.88 -2.46 -7.72
N VAL A 124 -0.94 -3.50 -6.88
CA VAL A 124 -0.83 -4.89 -7.36
C VAL A 124 -2.00 -5.24 -8.27
N GLU A 125 -3.22 -4.89 -7.87
CA GLU A 125 -4.42 -5.22 -8.63
C GLU A 125 -4.54 -4.45 -9.96
N TYR A 126 -4.12 -3.20 -9.99
CA TYR A 126 -4.05 -2.41 -11.22
C TYR A 126 -2.79 -2.72 -12.05
N ASN A 127 -2.02 -3.77 -11.71
CA ASN A 127 -0.77 -4.17 -12.37
C ASN A 127 0.28 -3.04 -12.45
N MET A 128 0.27 -2.12 -11.49
CA MET A 128 1.26 -1.05 -11.34
C MET A 128 2.48 -1.52 -10.54
N LEU A 129 2.28 -2.53 -9.71
CA LEU A 129 3.35 -3.28 -9.04
C LEU A 129 3.23 -4.73 -9.44
N SER A 130 4.37 -5.38 -9.66
CA SER A 130 4.45 -6.83 -9.69
C SER A 130 4.01 -7.35 -8.33
N GLY A 131 3.09 -8.29 -8.28
CA GLY A 131 2.59 -8.82 -7.03
C GLY A 131 1.73 -10.05 -7.24
N GLN A 132 1.44 -10.73 -6.15
CA GLN A 132 0.61 -11.92 -6.14
C GLN A 132 -0.55 -11.72 -5.18
N VAL A 133 -1.66 -12.36 -5.52
CA VAL A 133 -2.85 -12.42 -4.68
C VAL A 133 -3.12 -13.89 -4.43
N SER A 134 -3.08 -14.31 -3.17
CA SER A 134 -3.42 -15.67 -2.76
C SER A 134 -4.51 -15.62 -1.68
N ASP A 135 -5.35 -16.65 -1.63
CA ASP A 135 -6.25 -16.90 -0.52
C ASP A 135 -5.69 -17.97 0.42
N PHE A 136 -6.07 -17.90 1.69
CA PHE A 136 -5.80 -18.95 2.66
C PHE A 136 -6.82 -18.91 3.79
N GLN A 137 -6.88 -19.98 4.59
CA GLN A 137 -7.75 -20.08 5.74
C GLN A 137 -6.95 -20.24 7.04
N MET A 138 -7.45 -19.66 8.12
CA MET A 138 -6.99 -19.95 9.47
C MET A 138 -8.21 -20.26 10.34
N GLY A 139 -8.44 -21.55 10.60
CA GLY A 139 -9.68 -22.02 11.23
C GLY A 139 -10.86 -21.88 10.27
N SER A 140 -11.93 -21.21 10.70
CA SER A 140 -13.12 -20.91 9.89
C SER A 140 -13.09 -19.54 9.22
N VAL A 141 -11.97 -18.81 9.31
CA VAL A 141 -11.83 -17.45 8.78
C VAL A 141 -11.00 -17.48 7.51
N SER A 142 -11.56 -16.92 6.44
CA SER A 142 -10.89 -16.71 5.16
C SER A 142 -10.07 -15.42 5.16
N TYR A 143 -8.89 -15.51 4.56
CA TYR A 143 -7.96 -14.42 4.38
C TYR A 143 -7.52 -14.32 2.93
N VAL A 144 -7.19 -13.10 2.52
CA VAL A 144 -6.53 -12.81 1.25
C VAL A 144 -5.18 -12.20 1.59
N VAL A 145 -4.12 -12.71 1.00
CA VAL A 145 -2.79 -12.10 1.07
C VAL A 145 -2.48 -11.46 -0.27
N VAL A 146 -2.09 -10.19 -0.22
CA VAL A 146 -1.48 -9.50 -1.35
C VAL A 146 0.00 -9.35 -1.05
N SER A 147 0.85 -9.84 -1.93
CA SER A 147 2.28 -9.73 -1.81
C SER A 147 2.88 -8.92 -2.96
N ALA A 148 4.00 -8.26 -2.70
CA ALA A 148 4.80 -7.58 -3.71
C ALA A 148 6.30 -7.80 -3.41
N PRO A 149 7.15 -7.96 -4.44
CA PRO A 149 8.58 -8.13 -4.24
C PRO A 149 9.18 -6.86 -3.65
N LEU A 150 10.00 -7.02 -2.62
CA LEU A 150 10.84 -5.97 -2.07
C LEU A 150 12.13 -5.92 -2.89
N SER A 151 12.41 -4.78 -3.51
CA SER A 151 13.57 -4.63 -4.36
C SER A 151 14.84 -4.43 -3.54
N ASP A 152 15.72 -5.43 -3.53
CA ASP A 152 17.01 -5.35 -2.83
C ASP A 152 17.95 -4.32 -3.48
N THR A 153 17.90 -4.16 -4.80
CA THR A 153 18.72 -3.20 -5.55
C THR A 153 18.36 -1.77 -5.17
N GLN A 154 17.06 -1.45 -5.18
CA GLN A 154 16.55 -0.11 -4.87
C GLN A 154 16.79 0.28 -3.40
N ASN A 155 16.86 -0.71 -2.51
CA ASN A 155 17.04 -0.49 -1.08
C ASN A 155 18.46 -0.80 -0.58
N SER A 156 19.41 -1.05 -1.51
CA SER A 156 20.79 -1.46 -1.20
C SER A 156 21.58 -0.40 -0.43
N SER A 157 21.30 0.89 -0.67
CA SER A 157 21.95 2.04 -0.03
C SER A 157 21.52 2.28 1.44
N LEU A 158 20.50 1.54 1.91
CA LEU A 158 19.98 1.66 3.26
C LEU A 158 20.75 0.79 4.25
N THR A 159 21.05 1.38 5.41
CA THR A 159 21.58 0.64 6.57
C THR A 159 20.53 -0.32 7.13
N ALA A 160 20.94 -1.26 7.98
CA ALA A 160 20.01 -2.18 8.65
C ALA A 160 18.90 -1.45 9.44
N ALA A 161 19.24 -0.35 10.12
CA ALA A 161 18.27 0.49 10.83
C ALA A 161 17.30 1.19 9.86
N GLN A 162 17.80 1.70 8.74
CA GLN A 162 16.96 2.32 7.69
C GLN A 162 16.06 1.29 7.00
N LYS A 163 16.55 0.08 6.74
CA LYS A 163 15.72 -1.03 6.23
C LYS A 163 14.62 -1.41 7.22
N ARG A 164 14.89 -1.40 8.54
CA ARG A 164 13.85 -1.60 9.56
C ARG A 164 12.77 -0.52 9.46
N VAL A 165 13.16 0.75 9.35
CA VAL A 165 12.22 1.89 9.20
C VAL A 165 11.43 1.79 7.90
N LEU A 166 12.08 1.42 6.78
CA LEU A 166 11.40 1.16 5.51
C LEU A 166 10.29 0.12 5.65
N ARG A 167 10.56 -1.02 6.29
CA ARG A 167 9.56 -2.08 6.51
C ARG A 167 8.37 -1.59 7.34
N LEU A 168 8.63 -0.78 8.38
CA LEU A 168 7.58 -0.16 9.18
C LEU A 168 6.75 0.83 8.36
N LEU A 169 7.38 1.65 7.51
CA LEU A 169 6.70 2.58 6.63
C LEU A 169 5.79 1.86 5.63
N LEU A 170 6.26 0.77 5.01
CA LEU A 170 5.46 -0.06 4.10
C LEU A 170 4.29 -0.74 4.84
N ALA A 171 4.47 -1.11 6.10
CA ALA A 171 3.40 -1.62 6.95
C ALA A 171 2.40 -0.53 7.41
N GLY A 172 2.59 0.72 7.00
CA GLY A 172 1.72 1.84 7.36
C GLY A 172 1.96 2.43 8.75
N ALA A 173 3.06 2.09 9.43
CA ALA A 173 3.36 2.55 10.78
C ALA A 173 3.53 4.08 10.84
N SER A 174 2.85 4.76 11.77
CA SER A 174 3.04 6.20 11.99
C SER A 174 4.44 6.51 12.54
N ASN A 175 4.86 7.78 12.54
CA ASN A 175 6.14 8.16 13.16
C ASN A 175 6.17 7.80 14.66
N ALA A 176 5.01 7.86 15.34
CA ALA A 176 4.88 7.44 16.73
C ALA A 176 5.03 5.93 16.90
N ASP A 177 4.51 5.13 15.97
CA ASP A 177 4.69 3.67 15.97
C ASP A 177 6.15 3.31 15.69
N ILE A 178 6.78 3.99 14.75
CA ILE A 178 8.21 3.82 14.45
C ILE A 178 9.06 4.18 15.66
N ALA A 179 8.74 5.27 16.36
CA ALA A 179 9.43 5.65 17.60
C ALA A 179 9.33 4.54 18.66
N ARG A 180 8.12 4.01 18.86
CA ARG A 180 7.86 2.91 19.80
C ARG A 180 8.63 1.64 19.42
N ASP A 181 8.54 1.23 18.16
CA ASP A 181 9.11 -0.02 17.66
C ASP A 181 10.64 0.02 17.58
N CYS A 182 11.21 1.20 17.34
CA CYS A 182 12.66 1.42 17.34
C CYS A 182 13.19 1.86 18.72
N ARG A 183 12.33 1.96 19.74
CA ARG A 183 12.68 2.41 21.11
C ARG A 183 13.44 3.74 21.10
N THR A 184 12.92 4.71 20.36
CA THR A 184 13.47 6.04 20.19
C THR A 184 12.41 7.11 20.41
N CYS A 185 12.79 8.39 20.45
CA CYS A 185 11.83 9.48 20.56
C CYS A 185 11.21 9.84 19.18
N LEU A 186 10.09 10.55 19.20
CA LEU A 186 9.37 10.95 17.98
C LEU A 186 10.27 11.72 17.00
N HIS A 187 11.04 12.69 17.50
CA HIS A 187 11.94 13.49 16.68
C HIS A 187 13.01 12.63 15.98
N THR A 188 13.57 11.64 16.68
CA THR A 188 14.55 10.73 16.07
C THR A 188 13.89 9.80 15.04
N ALA A 189 12.65 9.35 15.28
CA ALA A 189 11.89 8.61 14.28
C ALA A 189 11.63 9.44 13.02
N GLU A 190 11.27 10.72 13.16
CA GLU A 190 11.12 11.67 12.04
C GLU A 190 12.41 11.83 11.25
N ASN A 191 13.54 12.00 11.95
CA ASN A 191 14.86 12.08 11.31
C ASN A 191 15.22 10.79 10.56
N HIS A 192 14.88 9.62 11.12
CA HIS A 192 15.06 8.35 10.42
C HIS A 192 14.21 8.25 9.16
N VAL A 193 12.93 8.61 9.23
CA VAL A 193 12.02 8.62 8.08
C VAL A 193 12.50 9.59 7.00
N ALA A 194 12.87 10.82 7.37
CA ALA A 194 13.44 11.81 6.46
C ALA A 194 14.74 11.33 5.82
N SER A 195 15.60 10.65 6.59
CA SER A 195 16.83 10.07 6.05
C SER A 195 16.55 8.94 5.06
N VAL A 196 15.53 8.12 5.28
CA VAL A 196 15.12 7.06 4.32
C VAL A 196 14.61 7.71 3.03
N PHE A 197 13.71 8.69 3.13
CA PHE A 197 13.17 9.43 1.99
C PHE A 197 14.27 10.09 1.16
N ARG A 198 15.20 10.79 1.81
CA ARG A 198 16.34 11.43 1.13
C ARG A 198 17.22 10.43 0.41
N LYS A 199 17.51 9.27 1.02
CA LYS A 199 18.36 8.24 0.41
C LYS A 199 17.71 7.55 -0.80
N LEU A 200 16.39 7.39 -0.76
CA LEU A 200 15.62 6.78 -1.85
C LEU A 200 15.07 7.81 -2.85
N GLY A 201 15.38 9.11 -2.69
CA GLY A 201 14.91 10.16 -3.59
C GLY A 201 13.38 10.35 -3.62
N VAL A 202 12.65 9.84 -2.63
CA VAL A 202 11.19 9.96 -2.55
C VAL A 202 10.78 11.06 -1.59
N ASN A 203 9.62 11.68 -1.81
CA ASN A 203 9.14 12.79 -0.99
C ASN A 203 7.94 12.43 -0.09
N ASN A 204 7.37 11.23 -0.24
CA ASN A 204 6.26 10.77 0.58
C ASN A 204 6.16 9.25 0.63
N ARG A 205 5.36 8.76 1.60
CA ARG A 205 5.15 7.34 1.90
C ARG A 205 4.52 6.55 0.75
N PHE A 206 3.70 7.18 -0.08
CA PHE A 206 3.05 6.51 -1.21
C PHE A 206 3.99 6.37 -2.42
N ARG A 207 4.91 7.32 -2.60
CA ARG A 207 6.01 7.21 -3.57
C ARG A 207 7.08 6.22 -3.12
N LEU A 208 7.26 6.07 -1.81
CA LEU A 208 8.10 5.01 -1.25
C LEU A 208 7.65 3.62 -1.69
N VAL A 209 6.33 3.39 -1.79
CA VAL A 209 5.77 2.11 -2.25
C VAL A 209 6.24 1.77 -3.66
N ASP A 210 6.15 2.73 -4.59
CA ASP A 210 6.66 2.56 -5.97
C ASP A 210 8.13 2.21 -5.99
N HIS A 211 8.94 3.01 -5.30
CA HIS A 211 10.38 2.84 -5.32
C HIS A 211 10.84 1.54 -4.66
N ALA A 212 10.24 1.17 -3.53
CA ALA A 212 10.69 0.03 -2.73
C ALA A 212 10.17 -1.31 -3.25
N LEU A 213 9.00 -1.33 -3.91
CA LEU A 213 8.32 -2.56 -4.34
C LEU A 213 8.30 -2.76 -5.86
N CYS A 214 8.86 -1.85 -6.66
CA CYS A 214 9.06 -2.09 -8.09
C CYS A 214 10.04 -3.25 -8.29
N ALA A 215 9.68 -4.22 -9.13
CA ALA A 215 10.62 -5.23 -9.58
C ALA A 215 11.83 -4.55 -10.25
N ALA A 216 13.03 -5.05 -9.93
CA ALA A 216 14.21 -4.77 -10.72
C ALA A 216 14.04 -5.53 -12.04
N GLU A 217 13.44 -4.89 -13.03
CA GLU A 217 13.77 -5.26 -14.41
C GLU A 217 15.26 -4.99 -14.60
N HIS A 218 15.92 -5.91 -15.31
CA HIS A 218 17.36 -5.93 -15.45
C HIS A 218 17.87 -4.60 -16.04
N SER A 219 19.12 -4.29 -15.67
CA SER A 219 19.96 -3.16 -16.08
C SER A 219 19.66 -2.54 -17.46
N ASP A 220 19.87 -1.22 -17.51
CA ASP A 220 19.92 -0.35 -18.71
C ASP A 220 18.58 0.02 -19.36
N GLU A 221 17.89 0.99 -18.76
CA GLU A 221 17.55 2.26 -19.42
C GLU A 221 16.91 3.19 -18.37
N GLN A 222 17.47 4.38 -18.20
CA GLN A 222 16.84 5.41 -17.37
C GLN A 222 15.50 5.81 -17.99
N PRO A 223 14.36 5.72 -17.29
CA PRO A 223 13.16 6.35 -17.79
C PRO A 223 13.15 7.83 -17.41
N SER A 224 13.26 8.65 -18.45
CA SER A 224 12.90 10.05 -18.48
C SER A 224 11.47 10.28 -17.97
N SER A 225 11.24 11.50 -17.49
CA SER A 225 10.11 12.05 -16.73
C SER A 225 8.68 11.92 -17.29
N GLU A 226 8.37 10.96 -18.16
CA GLU A 226 7.07 10.78 -18.81
C GLU A 226 6.19 9.67 -18.21
N LEU A 227 6.75 8.67 -17.51
CA LEU A 227 5.99 7.55 -16.91
C LEU A 227 4.92 7.96 -15.88
N GLY A 228 5.05 9.15 -15.30
CA GLY A 228 4.06 9.68 -14.36
C GLY A 228 2.73 10.08 -15.01
N ARG A 229 2.68 10.29 -16.34
CA ARG A 229 1.45 10.64 -17.09
C ARG A 229 0.74 9.40 -17.62
N ASP A 230 1.46 8.41 -18.13
CA ASP A 230 0.86 7.20 -18.72
C ASP A 230 0.26 6.25 -17.67
N GLN A 231 0.89 6.13 -16.50
CA GLN A 231 0.32 5.39 -15.36
C GLN A 231 -1.00 6.00 -14.86
N HIS A 232 -1.22 7.31 -15.10
CA HIS A 232 -2.44 8.01 -14.70
C HIS A 232 -3.60 7.74 -15.67
N ALA A 233 -3.31 7.57 -16.96
CA ALA A 233 -4.31 7.20 -17.97
C ALA A 233 -4.81 5.76 -17.79
N LEU A 234 -3.91 4.82 -17.51
CA LEU A 234 -4.22 3.40 -17.29
C LEU A 234 -5.19 3.15 -16.12
N VAL A 235 -4.98 3.86 -15.00
CA VAL A 235 -5.87 3.79 -13.83
C VAL A 235 -7.24 4.39 -14.13
N GLN A 236 -7.29 5.50 -14.89
CA GLN A 236 -8.57 6.14 -15.24
C GLN A 236 -9.39 5.30 -16.24
N GLN A 237 -8.73 4.62 -17.17
CA GLN A 237 -9.40 3.79 -18.17
C GLN A 237 -10.00 2.51 -17.56
N ARG A 238 -9.30 1.89 -16.59
CA ARG A 238 -9.79 0.70 -15.88
C ARG A 238 -10.71 0.98 -14.68
N ALA A 239 -10.65 2.16 -14.06
CA ALA A 239 -11.65 2.58 -13.06
C ALA A 239 -12.97 3.09 -13.70
N ALA A 240 -13.04 3.16 -15.04
CA ALA A 240 -14.21 3.55 -15.81
C ALA A 240 -14.95 2.39 -16.48
N SER A 241 -14.38 1.18 -16.45
CA SER A 241 -14.98 -0.08 -16.90
C SER A 241 -15.57 -0.83 -15.71
#